data_AF-A0A3P8K6K9-F1
#
_entry.id   AF-A0A3P8K6K9-F1
#
_cell.length_a   1.000
_cell.length_b   1.000
_cell.length_c   1.000
_cell.angle_alpha   90.00
_cell.angle_beta   90.00
_cell.angle_gamma   90.00
#
_symmetry.space_group_name_H-M   'P 1'
#
loop_
_entity.id
_entity.type
_entity.pdbx_description
1 polymer ?
#
loop_
_entity_poly.entity_id
_entity_poly.type
_entity_poly.pdbx_seq_one_letter_code
_entity_poly.pdbx_strand_id
1 'polypeptide(L)'
;MNEAEADYRSSPKAKSRAFKEPRVLIPALAGGLLVLIAAMGLINNSAVPPGRDPAGPAARLAVAKARRERAGSVAFGVLGGALLLAGLGVPLGGLATSEQVSIVVVGAAVAWFARRSAKRLDWPVAGYQLAEADYQHAVHERLTQAESAHRARYADLASIGAEIPPFDPTSVCVSEPHLTTEEAVALAKNQAVTGGFSAPEGSALAAVADESGGPSIANARLHKVCKDFRWVTYTNNQVTGEPVPSYWLDVVRIEPLGEGDARIVIAAAHASVGEEELTKKLAALLKAWKVRAAMPPIVQRDHSSGLLHVTVTNNSAAASQDDEDGAVVWK
;
A
#
# COMPACT_ATOMS: atom_id res chain seq x y z
N MET A 1 -29.35 -37.98 66.16
CA MET A 1 -29.44 -39.02 67.20
C MET A 1 -29.04 -40.32 66.53
N ASN A 2 -27.96 -41.03 66.82
CA ASN A 2 -26.93 -41.01 67.85
C ASN A 2 -25.67 -41.60 67.15
N GLU A 3 -24.46 -41.09 67.37
CA GLU A 3 -23.49 -41.67 68.32
C GLU A 3 -23.37 -43.20 68.18
N ALA A 4 -22.21 -43.83 68.15
CA ALA A 4 -20.81 -43.46 68.18
C ALA A 4 -20.06 -44.81 68.05
N GLU A 5 -18.74 -44.77 67.91
CA GLU A 5 -17.78 -45.65 68.64
C GLU A 5 -18.05 -47.17 68.70
N ALA A 6 -17.12 -48.06 68.40
CA ALA A 6 -15.68 -48.01 68.59
C ALA A 6 -15.05 -49.31 68.05
N ASP A 7 -13.73 -49.34 68.17
CA ASP A 7 -12.86 -50.50 68.33
C ASP A 7 -12.37 -51.22 67.08
N TYR A 8 -11.12 -51.71 67.02
CA TYR A 8 -9.83 -51.36 67.63
C TYR A 8 -8.85 -52.36 66.99
N ARG A 9 -7.59 -51.96 66.80
CA ARG A 9 -6.39 -52.81 66.55
C ARG A 9 -6.32 -53.62 65.24
N SER A 10 -5.40 -53.21 64.36
CA SER A 10 -4.06 -53.81 64.31
C SER A 10 -3.19 -53.22 63.18
N SER A 11 -2.13 -52.52 63.58
CA SER A 11 -0.86 -52.37 62.83
C SER A 11 -0.15 -53.75 62.81
N PRO A 12 0.84 -54.08 61.94
CA PRO A 12 1.70 -53.20 61.13
C PRO A 12 2.05 -53.70 59.71
N LYS A 13 2.63 -52.83 58.88
CA LYS A 13 3.94 -53.06 58.22
C LYS A 13 4.34 -51.90 57.33
N ALA A 14 5.47 -51.32 57.70
CA ALA A 14 6.25 -50.35 56.94
C ALA A 14 6.60 -50.89 55.54
N LYS A 15 6.38 -50.05 54.51
CA LYS A 15 7.17 -50.07 53.28
C LYS A 15 7.54 -48.64 52.93
N SER A 16 8.78 -48.31 53.24
CA SER A 16 9.51 -47.16 52.72
C SER A 16 9.47 -47.19 51.19
N ARG A 17 9.00 -46.10 50.57
CA ARG A 17 9.30 -45.79 49.18
C ARG A 17 9.90 -44.39 49.12
N ALA A 18 11.12 -44.38 48.61
CA ALA A 18 12.04 -43.27 48.57
C ALA A 18 11.48 -42.09 47.76
N PHE A 19 11.69 -40.90 48.31
CA PHE A 19 11.66 -39.64 47.59
C PHE A 19 12.72 -39.71 46.47
N LYS A 20 12.28 -39.64 45.21
CA LYS A 20 13.16 -39.47 44.06
C LYS A 20 13.29 -37.97 43.80
N GLU A 21 14.49 -37.43 44.03
CA GLU A 21 14.82 -36.04 43.72
C GLU A 21 14.66 -35.76 42.21
N PRO A 22 14.11 -34.60 41.79
CA PRO A 22 14.16 -34.17 40.40
C PRO A 22 15.55 -33.57 40.12
N ARG A 23 16.47 -34.38 39.60
CA ARG A 23 17.70 -33.87 38.99
C ARG A 23 17.59 -34.02 37.48
N VAL A 24 18.07 -32.98 36.79
CA VAL A 24 18.29 -32.84 35.35
C VAL A 24 17.17 -32.09 34.61
N LEU A 25 17.11 -30.76 34.81
CA LEU A 25 16.32 -29.82 33.98
C LEU A 25 17.15 -28.62 33.49
N ILE A 26 18.48 -28.71 33.57
CA ILE A 26 19.40 -27.57 33.34
C ILE A 26 20.17 -27.62 31.99
N PRO A 27 20.49 -28.76 31.34
CA PRO A 27 21.32 -28.70 30.13
C PRO A 27 20.56 -28.30 28.84
N ALA A 28 19.24 -28.48 28.77
CA ALA A 28 18.46 -28.18 27.57
C ALA A 28 18.26 -26.66 27.33
N LEU A 29 18.16 -25.86 28.39
CA LEU A 29 18.00 -24.40 28.30
C LEU A 29 19.29 -23.70 27.83
N ALA A 30 20.46 -24.23 28.21
CA ALA A 30 21.76 -23.67 27.82
C ALA A 30 22.07 -23.89 26.33
N GLY A 31 21.72 -25.05 25.77
CA GLY A 31 21.92 -25.37 24.36
C GLY A 31 21.05 -24.52 23.44
N GLY A 32 19.79 -24.27 23.80
CA GLY A 32 18.88 -23.40 23.05
C GLY A 32 19.33 -21.94 23.01
N LEU A 33 19.88 -21.43 24.11
CA LEU A 33 20.40 -20.06 24.20
C LEU A 33 21.65 -19.85 23.32
N LEU A 34 22.55 -20.84 23.25
CA LEU A 34 23.76 -20.77 22.44
C LEU A 34 23.49 -20.77 20.93
N VAL A 35 22.48 -21.52 20.46
CA VAL A 35 22.07 -21.48 19.04
C VAL A 35 21.45 -20.12 18.69
N LEU A 36 20.72 -19.51 19.62
CA LEU A 36 20.11 -18.19 19.46
C LEU A 36 21.19 -17.08 19.38
N ILE A 37 22.23 -17.17 20.21
CA ILE A 37 23.38 -16.25 20.22
C ILE A 37 24.24 -16.45 18.96
N ALA A 38 24.48 -17.69 18.53
CA ALA A 38 25.24 -17.98 17.30
C ALA A 38 24.52 -17.52 16.03
N ALA A 39 23.18 -17.65 15.98
CA ALA A 39 22.37 -17.11 14.89
C ALA A 39 22.36 -15.56 14.86
N MET A 40 22.52 -14.91 16.02
CA MET A 40 22.66 -13.45 16.11
C MET A 40 24.05 -12.93 15.68
N GLY A 41 25.11 -13.70 15.89
CA GLY A 41 26.50 -13.25 15.65
C GLY A 41 26.99 -13.24 14.20
N LEU A 42 26.33 -13.97 13.28
CA LEU A 42 26.86 -14.24 11.93
C LEU A 42 26.36 -13.29 10.81
N ILE A 43 25.53 -12.27 11.10
CA ILE A 43 24.80 -11.52 10.07
C ILE A 43 24.92 -9.99 10.28
N ASN A 44 26.13 -9.44 10.15
CA ASN A 44 26.38 -8.02 10.45
C ASN A 44 26.84 -7.11 9.31
N ASN A 45 26.69 -7.50 8.03
CA ASN A 45 27.05 -6.61 6.91
C ASN A 45 25.86 -6.38 5.97
N SER A 46 25.05 -5.36 6.23
CA SER A 46 24.25 -4.72 5.17
C SER A 46 25.06 -3.54 4.63
N ALA A 47 25.83 -3.79 3.57
CA ALA A 47 26.64 -2.75 2.94
C ALA A 47 25.73 -1.77 2.20
N VAL A 48 25.87 -0.47 2.50
CA VAL A 48 25.33 0.62 1.69
C VAL A 48 25.99 0.53 0.30
N PRO A 49 25.24 0.67 -0.82
CA PRO A 49 25.85 0.70 -2.13
C PRO A 49 26.92 1.82 -2.22
N PRO A 50 28.08 1.57 -2.83
CA PRO A 50 29.15 2.58 -2.92
C PRO A 50 28.65 3.83 -3.66
N GLY A 51 28.94 5.02 -3.10
CA GLY A 51 28.56 6.32 -3.68
C GLY A 51 27.14 6.81 -3.34
N ARG A 52 26.42 6.14 -2.43
CA ARG A 52 25.07 6.51 -1.99
C ARG A 52 25.05 7.10 -0.59
N ASP A 53 24.06 7.94 -0.30
CA ASP A 53 23.90 8.52 1.03
C ASP A 53 23.52 7.42 2.03
N PRO A 54 24.22 7.27 3.17
CA PRO A 54 23.83 6.33 4.23
C PRO A 54 22.43 6.59 4.81
N ALA A 55 21.89 7.80 4.66
CA ALA A 55 20.52 8.16 5.04
C ALA A 55 19.50 7.96 3.90
N GLY A 56 19.96 7.69 2.67
CA GLY A 56 19.13 7.57 1.47
C GLY A 56 18.30 6.27 1.39
N PRO A 57 17.36 6.20 0.44
CA PRO A 57 16.38 5.12 0.36
C PRO A 57 17.04 3.76 0.07
N ALA A 58 18.05 3.69 -0.81
CA ALA A 58 18.83 2.47 -1.04
C ALA A 58 19.53 1.93 0.22
N ALA A 59 20.15 2.80 1.03
CA ALA A 59 20.82 2.42 2.28
C ALA A 59 19.80 1.90 3.31
N ARG A 60 18.68 2.62 3.48
CA ARG A 60 17.60 2.24 4.38
C ARG A 60 16.88 0.97 3.93
N LEU A 61 16.76 0.75 2.62
CA LEU A 61 16.24 -0.49 2.04
C LEU A 61 17.13 -1.68 2.40
N ALA A 62 18.46 -1.55 2.27
CA ALA A 62 19.40 -2.61 2.65
C ALA A 62 19.29 -2.96 4.14
N VAL A 63 19.17 -1.95 5.00
CA VAL A 63 18.94 -2.15 6.44
C VAL A 63 17.58 -2.81 6.72
N ALA A 64 16.52 -2.41 6.02
CA ALA A 64 15.18 -2.97 6.18
C ALA A 64 15.11 -4.43 5.71
N LYS A 65 15.73 -4.76 4.57
CA LYS A 65 15.85 -6.14 4.07
C LYS A 65 16.66 -7.01 5.04
N ALA A 66 17.79 -6.52 5.54
CA ALA A 66 18.57 -7.22 6.55
C ALA A 66 17.77 -7.47 7.83
N ARG A 67 16.95 -6.51 8.29
CA ARG A 67 16.03 -6.70 9.42
C ARG A 67 14.96 -7.76 9.15
N ARG A 68 14.41 -7.79 7.94
CA ARG A 68 13.44 -8.82 7.51
C ARG A 68 14.07 -10.21 7.50
N GLU A 69 15.26 -10.35 6.93
CA GLU A 69 16.01 -11.61 6.90
C GLU A 69 16.36 -12.09 8.30
N ARG A 70 16.77 -11.17 9.20
CA ARG A 70 16.99 -11.46 10.64
C ARG A 70 15.74 -11.97 11.34
N ALA A 71 14.58 -11.37 11.09
CA ALA A 71 13.32 -11.83 11.69
C ALA A 71 12.89 -13.20 11.16
N GLY A 72 13.12 -13.46 9.87
CA GLY A 72 12.85 -14.76 9.24
C GLY A 72 13.77 -15.86 9.76
N SER A 73 15.09 -15.61 9.86
CA SER A 73 16.06 -16.60 10.32
C SER A 73 15.88 -16.96 11.80
N VAL A 74 15.54 -15.99 12.66
CA VAL A 74 15.19 -16.27 14.07
C VAL A 74 13.92 -17.10 14.18
N ALA A 75 12.90 -16.83 13.36
CA ALA A 75 11.67 -17.63 13.34
C ALA A 75 11.93 -19.10 12.95
N PHE A 76 12.73 -19.31 11.90
CA PHE A 76 13.12 -20.66 11.45
C PHE A 76 14.09 -21.34 12.43
N GLY A 77 15.01 -20.60 13.05
CA GLY A 77 15.93 -21.12 14.05
C GLY A 77 15.23 -21.57 15.34
N VAL A 78 14.22 -20.82 15.80
CA VAL A 78 13.42 -21.21 16.98
C VAL A 78 12.51 -22.40 16.66
N LEU A 79 11.87 -22.43 15.48
CA LEU A 79 11.02 -23.56 15.08
C LEU A 79 11.85 -24.83 14.81
N GLY A 80 12.99 -24.70 14.14
CA GLY A 80 13.94 -25.78 13.91
C GLY A 80 14.57 -26.29 15.21
N GLY A 81 14.92 -25.40 16.14
CA GLY A 81 15.40 -25.75 17.48
C GLY A 81 14.33 -26.44 18.33
N ALA A 82 13.08 -25.98 18.28
CA ALA A 82 11.96 -26.62 18.98
C ALA A 82 11.65 -28.02 18.40
N LEU A 83 11.71 -28.18 17.08
CA LEU A 83 11.54 -29.48 16.41
C LEU A 83 12.71 -30.43 16.68
N LEU A 84 13.95 -29.92 16.75
CA LEU A 84 15.12 -30.72 17.13
C LEU A 84 15.05 -31.15 18.60
N LEU A 85 14.62 -30.28 19.51
CA LEU A 85 14.40 -30.64 20.92
C LEU A 85 13.25 -31.64 21.09
N ALA A 86 12.18 -31.52 20.31
CA ALA A 86 11.10 -32.51 20.27
C ALA A 86 11.54 -33.84 19.64
N GLY A 87 12.41 -33.80 18.62
CA GLY A 87 12.91 -34.97 17.88
C GLY A 87 14.08 -35.70 18.55
N LEU A 88 14.90 -35.02 19.36
CA LEU A 88 15.95 -35.63 20.20
C LEU A 88 15.37 -36.25 21.50
N GLY A 89 14.07 -36.07 21.76
CA GLY A 89 13.32 -36.87 22.73
C GLY A 89 13.20 -38.31 22.23
N VAL A 90 14.17 -39.14 22.60
CA VAL A 90 14.22 -40.60 22.39
C VAL A 90 12.82 -41.24 22.51
N PRO A 91 12.35 -42.06 21.54
CA PRO A 91 11.05 -42.72 21.61
C PRO A 91 11.16 -43.94 22.55
N LEU A 92 11.22 -43.70 23.85
CA LEU A 92 11.12 -44.76 24.85
C LEU A 92 9.69 -44.80 25.39
N GLY A 93 8.87 -45.63 24.75
CA GLY A 93 7.62 -46.15 25.31
C GLY A 93 6.44 -45.21 25.16
N GLY A 94 5.53 -45.54 24.24
CA GLY A 94 4.38 -44.73 23.88
C GLY A 94 3.49 -44.33 25.05
N LEU A 95 3.65 -43.09 25.49
CA LEU A 95 2.63 -42.23 26.08
C LEU A 95 3.09 -40.80 25.74
N ALA A 96 2.37 -40.11 24.87
CA ALA A 96 2.57 -38.69 24.63
C ALA A 96 2.32 -37.95 25.95
N THR A 97 3.38 -37.68 26.71
CA THR A 97 3.28 -36.90 27.94
C THR A 97 2.91 -35.46 27.56
N SER A 98 2.08 -34.83 28.38
CA SER A 98 1.58 -33.46 28.18
C SER A 98 2.69 -32.41 27.95
N GLU A 99 3.93 -32.73 28.34
CA GLU A 99 5.13 -31.89 28.15
C GLU A 99 5.59 -31.80 26.69
N GLN A 100 5.38 -32.82 25.85
CA GLN A 100 5.71 -32.73 24.43
C GLN A 100 4.71 -31.86 23.67
N VAL A 101 3.44 -31.91 24.08
CA VAL A 101 2.38 -31.08 23.51
C VAL A 101 2.62 -29.60 23.81
N SER A 102 3.06 -29.26 25.02
CA SER A 102 3.34 -27.86 25.39
C SER A 102 4.52 -27.27 24.61
N ILE A 103 5.59 -28.04 24.34
CA ILE A 103 6.73 -27.58 23.53
C ILE A 103 6.30 -27.29 22.07
N VAL A 104 5.48 -28.16 21.47
CA VAL A 104 4.98 -27.95 20.11
C VAL A 104 4.03 -26.76 20.03
N VAL A 105 3.14 -26.58 21.01
CA VAL A 105 2.20 -25.45 21.05
C VAL A 105 2.94 -24.12 21.26
N VAL A 106 3.93 -24.07 22.15
CA VAL A 106 4.76 -22.87 22.35
C VAL A 106 5.59 -22.58 21.10
N GLY A 107 6.19 -23.60 20.47
CA GLY A 107 6.93 -23.46 19.22
C GLY A 107 6.05 -22.93 18.07
N ALA A 108 4.82 -23.45 17.93
CA ALA A 108 3.85 -22.99 16.95
C ALA A 108 3.39 -21.55 17.23
N ALA A 109 3.14 -21.19 18.49
CA ALA A 109 2.77 -19.83 18.87
C ALA A 109 3.89 -18.82 18.59
N VAL A 110 5.14 -19.15 18.92
CA VAL A 110 6.31 -18.30 18.63
C VAL A 110 6.52 -18.16 17.13
N ALA A 111 6.40 -19.24 16.35
CA ALA A 111 6.52 -19.17 14.90
C ALA A 111 5.37 -18.39 14.25
N TRP A 112 4.15 -18.50 14.78
CA TRP A 112 3.01 -17.70 14.33
C TRP A 112 3.21 -16.21 14.62
N PHE A 113 3.68 -15.86 15.83
CA PHE A 113 4.01 -14.49 16.20
C PHE A 113 5.17 -13.93 15.36
N ALA A 114 6.20 -14.74 15.10
CA ALA A 114 7.33 -14.34 14.27
C ALA A 114 6.93 -14.16 12.80
N ARG A 115 6.08 -15.04 12.25
CA ARG A 115 5.51 -14.90 10.89
C ARG A 115 4.61 -13.67 10.78
N ARG A 116 3.80 -13.37 11.80
CA ARG A 116 2.97 -12.16 11.86
C ARG A 116 3.82 -10.89 11.97
N SER A 117 4.95 -10.96 12.67
CA SER A 117 5.92 -9.87 12.78
C SER A 117 6.70 -9.65 11.48
N ALA A 118 7.05 -10.73 10.75
CA ALA A 118 7.70 -10.64 9.44
C ALA A 118 6.84 -9.89 8.42
N LYS A 119 5.51 -10.13 8.38
CA LYS A 119 4.59 -9.37 7.52
C LYS A 119 4.55 -7.86 7.83
N ARG A 120 4.88 -7.44 9.05
CA ARG A 120 4.97 -6.01 9.40
C ARG A 120 6.25 -5.37 8.86
N LEU A 121 7.28 -6.16 8.57
CA LEU A 121 8.56 -5.70 8.01
C LEU A 121 8.53 -5.58 6.49
N ASP A 122 7.47 -6.05 5.82
CA ASP A 122 7.30 -5.90 4.36
C ASP A 122 6.96 -4.46 3.96
N TRP A 123 6.19 -3.75 4.79
CA TRP A 123 5.75 -2.37 4.51
C TRP A 123 6.90 -1.36 4.41
N PRO A 124 7.85 -1.29 5.37
CA PRO A 124 8.99 -0.40 5.22
C PRO A 124 9.84 -0.72 3.98
N VAL A 125 10.04 -2.02 3.68
CA VAL A 125 10.80 -2.46 2.51
C VAL A 125 10.15 -1.96 1.22
N ALA A 126 8.84 -2.15 1.08
CA ALA A 126 8.09 -1.64 -0.07
C ALA A 126 8.20 -0.11 -0.18
N GLY A 127 8.08 0.61 0.93
CA GLY A 127 8.17 2.07 0.96
C GLY A 127 9.51 2.62 0.50
N TYR A 128 10.61 2.04 0.99
CA TYR A 128 11.95 2.44 0.54
C TYR A 128 12.22 2.04 -0.92
N GLN A 129 11.64 0.94 -1.42
CA GLN A 129 11.73 0.59 -2.84
C GLN A 129 11.05 1.61 -3.74
N LEU A 130 9.88 2.10 -3.31
CA LEU A 130 9.11 3.10 -4.04
C LEU A 130 9.83 4.43 -4.05
N ALA A 131 10.32 4.89 -2.90
CA ALA A 131 11.14 6.09 -2.84
C ALA A 131 12.43 6.02 -3.68
N GLU A 132 13.09 4.86 -3.74
CA GLU A 132 14.25 4.68 -4.63
C GLU A 132 13.83 4.75 -6.10
N ALA A 133 12.69 4.14 -6.48
CA ALA A 133 12.20 4.19 -7.85
C ALA A 133 11.86 5.63 -8.27
N ASP A 134 11.19 6.39 -7.41
CA ASP A 134 10.85 7.80 -7.65
C ASP A 134 12.12 8.65 -7.78
N TYR A 135 13.11 8.41 -6.91
CA TYR A 135 14.41 9.08 -7.00
C TYR A 135 15.14 8.77 -8.30
N GLN A 136 15.19 7.50 -8.73
CA GLN A 136 15.80 7.13 -10.01
C GLN A 136 15.09 7.78 -11.20
N HIS A 137 13.77 7.88 -11.15
CA HIS A 137 12.98 8.58 -12.17
C HIS A 137 13.36 10.06 -12.24
N ALA A 138 13.39 10.75 -11.10
CA ALA A 138 13.76 12.16 -11.01
C ALA A 138 15.20 12.42 -11.49
N VAL A 139 16.15 11.54 -11.17
CA VAL A 139 17.53 11.59 -11.68
C VAL A 139 17.54 11.47 -13.19
N HIS A 140 16.80 10.51 -13.75
CA HIS A 140 16.74 10.30 -15.19
C HIS A 140 16.12 11.50 -15.94
N GLU A 141 15.01 12.04 -15.44
CA GLU A 141 14.38 13.24 -15.99
C GLU A 141 15.31 14.46 -15.93
N ARG A 142 16.02 14.65 -14.82
CA ARG A 142 16.98 15.76 -14.69
C ARG A 142 18.18 15.60 -15.60
N LEU A 143 18.69 14.37 -15.77
CA LEU A 143 19.77 14.09 -16.70
C LEU A 143 19.36 14.36 -18.15
N THR A 144 18.20 13.86 -18.57
CA THR A 144 17.67 14.09 -19.92
C THR A 144 17.39 15.58 -20.18
N GLN A 145 16.87 16.31 -19.20
CA GLN A 145 16.69 17.76 -19.29
C GLN A 145 18.03 18.50 -19.38
N ALA A 146 19.02 18.13 -18.56
CA ALA A 146 20.35 18.74 -18.59
C ALA A 146 21.09 18.45 -19.90
N GLU A 147 20.98 17.23 -20.43
CA GLU A 147 21.57 16.84 -21.70
C GLU A 147 20.94 17.61 -22.87
N SER A 148 19.61 17.73 -22.90
CA SER A 148 18.93 18.53 -23.92
C SER A 148 19.32 20.01 -23.84
N ALA A 149 19.40 20.58 -22.64
CA ALA A 149 19.87 21.95 -22.43
C ALA A 149 21.35 22.13 -22.85
N HIS A 150 22.20 21.14 -22.57
CA HIS A 150 23.59 21.14 -23.01
C HIS A 150 23.69 21.13 -24.53
N ARG A 151 22.97 20.24 -25.21
CA ARG A 151 22.92 20.18 -26.68
C ARG A 151 22.42 21.50 -27.28
N ALA A 152 21.38 22.10 -26.69
CA ALA A 152 20.86 23.39 -27.13
C ALA A 152 21.90 24.51 -26.96
N ARG A 153 22.63 24.54 -25.83
CA ARG A 153 23.67 25.54 -25.56
C ARG A 153 24.83 25.51 -26.55
N TYR A 154 25.16 24.32 -27.06
CA TYR A 154 26.26 24.11 -28.00
C TYR A 154 25.79 23.86 -29.44
N ALA A 155 24.51 24.12 -29.75
CA ALA A 155 23.97 23.92 -31.10
C ALA A 155 24.69 24.75 -32.16
N ASP A 156 25.05 25.99 -31.83
CA ASP A 156 25.79 26.88 -32.73
C ASP A 156 27.20 26.34 -33.03
N LEU A 157 27.88 25.79 -32.02
CA LEU A 157 29.21 25.19 -32.17
C LEU A 157 29.15 23.90 -33.01
N ALA A 158 28.10 23.09 -32.81
CA ALA A 158 27.83 21.93 -33.65
C ALA A 158 27.64 22.30 -35.12
N SER A 159 26.94 23.41 -35.39
CA SER A 159 26.62 23.87 -36.75
C SER A 159 27.85 24.28 -37.57
N ILE A 160 28.92 24.72 -36.89
CA ILE A 160 30.19 25.12 -37.52
C ILE A 160 31.26 24.02 -37.46
N GLY A 161 30.90 22.81 -37.03
CA GLY A 161 31.81 21.66 -36.92
C GLY A 161 32.88 21.81 -35.84
N ALA A 162 32.68 22.70 -34.86
CA ALA A 162 33.59 22.86 -33.74
C ALA A 162 33.42 21.71 -32.73
N GLU A 163 34.50 21.41 -32.00
CA GLU A 163 34.48 20.40 -30.95
C GLU A 163 33.56 20.84 -29.81
N ILE A 164 32.57 20.00 -29.48
CA ILE A 164 31.61 20.25 -28.40
C ILE A 164 32.20 19.65 -27.12
N PRO A 165 32.26 20.41 -26.00
CA PRO A 165 32.70 19.84 -24.74
C PRO A 165 31.79 18.66 -24.34
N PRO A 166 32.34 17.57 -23.77
CA PRO A 166 31.53 16.42 -23.39
C PRO A 166 30.56 16.80 -22.25
N PHE A 167 29.33 16.27 -22.32
CA PHE A 167 28.38 16.41 -21.22
C PHE A 167 28.85 15.61 -20.01
N ASP A 168 28.96 16.27 -18.86
CA ASP A 168 29.28 15.62 -17.59
C ASP A 168 28.00 15.27 -16.82
N PRO A 169 27.59 13.99 -16.75
CA PRO A 169 26.39 13.59 -16.03
C PRO A 169 26.51 13.80 -14.52
N THR A 170 27.71 13.92 -13.96
CA THR A 170 27.91 14.15 -12.51
C THR A 170 27.61 15.58 -12.08
N SER A 171 27.50 16.51 -13.04
CA SER A 171 27.06 17.88 -12.79
C SER A 171 25.58 18.00 -12.42
N VAL A 172 24.78 16.96 -12.68
CA VAL A 172 23.36 16.91 -12.34
C VAL A 172 23.18 16.37 -10.93
N CYS A 173 23.11 17.27 -9.96
CA CYS A 173 22.84 16.90 -8.57
C CYS A 173 21.32 16.83 -8.31
N VAL A 174 20.82 15.64 -8.04
CA VAL A 174 19.49 15.42 -7.44
C VAL A 174 19.70 14.92 -6.02
N SER A 175 19.10 15.59 -5.04
CA SER A 175 19.22 15.19 -3.64
C SER A 175 18.48 13.89 -3.37
N GLU A 176 19.13 12.93 -2.70
CA GLU A 176 18.48 11.70 -2.26
C GLU A 176 17.43 12.01 -1.17
N PRO A 177 16.21 11.47 -1.27
CA PRO A 177 15.18 11.71 -0.26
C PRO A 177 15.51 10.95 1.03
N HIS A 178 15.38 11.64 2.17
CA HIS A 178 15.61 11.04 3.49
C HIS A 178 14.27 10.68 4.10
N LEU A 179 13.96 9.38 4.12
CA LEU A 179 12.72 8.88 4.71
C LEU A 179 13.01 8.17 6.02
N THR A 180 12.18 8.45 7.02
CA THR A 180 12.08 7.65 8.22
C THR A 180 11.35 6.33 7.93
N THR A 181 11.46 5.38 8.86
CA THR A 181 10.77 4.09 8.71
C THR A 181 9.25 4.23 8.76
N GLU A 182 8.74 5.20 9.50
CA GLU A 182 7.31 5.48 9.61
C GLU A 182 6.77 6.09 8.32
N GLU A 183 7.49 7.03 7.72
CA GLU A 183 7.15 7.62 6.43
C GLU A 183 7.21 6.59 5.31
N ALA A 184 8.21 5.70 5.29
CA ALA A 184 8.26 4.60 4.33
C ALA A 184 7.05 3.66 4.45
N VAL A 185 6.62 3.34 5.68
CA VAL A 185 5.39 2.55 5.90
C VAL A 185 4.15 3.31 5.43
N ALA A 186 4.06 4.61 5.72
CA ALA A 186 2.96 5.45 5.28
C ALA A 186 2.90 5.50 3.74
N LEU A 187 4.05 5.69 3.07
CA LEU A 187 4.17 5.70 1.62
C LEU A 187 3.72 4.37 1.01
N ALA A 188 4.20 3.24 1.54
CA ALA A 188 3.81 1.92 1.05
C ALA A 188 2.31 1.63 1.26
N LYS A 189 1.75 2.04 2.40
CA LYS A 189 0.32 1.90 2.69
C LYS A 189 -0.51 2.80 1.78
N ASN A 190 -0.09 4.05 1.62
CA ASN A 190 -0.72 4.99 0.71
C ASN A 190 -0.73 4.38 -0.68
N GLN A 191 0.39 3.91 -1.20
CA GLN A 191 0.40 3.25 -2.52
C GLN A 191 -0.44 1.98 -2.61
N ALA A 192 -0.54 1.19 -1.53
CA ALA A 192 -1.43 0.03 -1.52
C ALA A 192 -2.92 0.41 -1.52
N VAL A 193 -3.28 1.55 -0.91
CA VAL A 193 -4.65 2.07 -0.88
C VAL A 193 -4.97 2.83 -2.17
N THR A 194 -4.02 3.64 -2.64
CA THR A 194 -4.21 4.59 -3.73
C THR A 194 -3.75 4.08 -5.09
N GLY A 195 -3.07 2.93 -5.14
CA GLY A 195 -2.39 2.46 -6.35
C GLY A 195 -1.20 3.34 -6.77
N GLY A 196 -0.76 4.27 -5.92
CA GLY A 196 0.23 5.29 -6.29
C GLY A 196 -0.40 6.52 -6.96
N PHE A 197 -1.73 6.62 -6.97
CA PHE A 197 -2.42 7.80 -7.45
C PHE A 197 -2.15 8.99 -6.52
N SER A 198 -1.67 10.09 -7.10
CA SER A 198 -1.54 11.38 -6.45
C SER A 198 -1.95 12.46 -7.45
N ALA A 199 -3.11 13.05 -7.23
CA ALA A 199 -3.59 14.14 -8.06
C ALA A 199 -2.95 15.46 -7.62
N PRO A 200 -2.48 16.32 -8.54
CA PRO A 200 -1.92 17.63 -8.18
C PRO A 200 -2.95 18.47 -7.40
N GLU A 201 -2.52 19.18 -6.36
CA GLU A 201 -3.42 20.00 -5.56
C GLU A 201 -4.08 21.10 -6.41
N GLY A 202 -5.38 21.31 -6.23
CA GLY A 202 -6.16 22.28 -7.00
C GLY A 202 -6.51 21.86 -8.44
N SER A 203 -6.01 20.69 -8.90
CA SER A 203 -6.32 20.17 -10.23
C SER A 203 -7.76 19.69 -10.38
N ALA A 204 -8.24 19.57 -11.63
CA ALA A 204 -9.57 19.03 -11.89
C ALA A 204 -9.65 17.57 -11.45
N LEU A 205 -8.59 16.80 -11.71
CA LEU A 205 -8.45 15.41 -11.27
C LEU A 205 -8.59 15.27 -9.74
N ALA A 206 -7.92 16.11 -8.96
CA ALA A 206 -8.04 16.12 -7.50
C ALA A 206 -9.45 16.49 -7.01
N ALA A 207 -10.21 17.24 -7.80
CA ALA A 207 -11.57 17.63 -7.45
C ALA A 207 -12.57 16.48 -7.63
N VAL A 208 -12.32 15.56 -8.56
CA VAL A 208 -13.28 14.52 -8.98
C VAL A 208 -12.91 13.10 -8.53
N ALA A 209 -11.62 12.79 -8.43
CA ALA A 209 -11.14 11.48 -8.03
C ALA A 209 -11.04 11.35 -6.50
N ASP A 210 -11.29 10.15 -5.99
CA ASP A 210 -10.99 9.82 -4.60
C ASP A 210 -9.49 9.56 -4.38
N GLU A 211 -9.12 9.25 -3.14
CA GLU A 211 -7.74 8.95 -2.75
C GLU A 211 -7.14 7.82 -3.59
N SER A 212 -7.95 6.91 -4.14
CA SER A 212 -7.53 5.80 -5.01
C SER A 212 -7.62 6.06 -6.51
N GLY A 213 -7.94 7.27 -6.92
CA GLY A 213 -8.21 7.58 -8.33
C GLY A 213 -9.60 7.11 -8.79
N GLY A 214 -10.42 6.61 -7.86
CA GLY A 214 -11.74 6.07 -8.12
C GLY A 214 -12.81 7.15 -8.30
N PRO A 215 -13.97 6.80 -8.87
CA PRO A 215 -15.02 7.75 -9.22
C PRO A 215 -15.95 8.13 -8.05
N SER A 216 -15.70 7.66 -6.82
CA SER A 216 -16.68 7.77 -5.73
C SER A 216 -17.08 9.22 -5.40
N ILE A 217 -16.12 10.15 -5.40
CA ILE A 217 -16.37 11.58 -5.18
C ILE A 217 -17.17 12.19 -6.34
N ALA A 218 -16.76 11.92 -7.59
CA ALA A 218 -17.48 12.34 -8.78
C ALA A 218 -18.92 11.84 -8.79
N ASN A 219 -19.13 10.58 -8.38
CA ASN A 219 -20.43 9.94 -8.27
C ASN A 219 -21.33 10.57 -7.22
N ALA A 220 -20.82 10.79 -6.00
CA ALA A 220 -21.62 11.43 -4.96
C ALA A 220 -22.13 12.81 -5.41
N ARG A 221 -21.31 13.56 -6.15
CA ARG A 221 -21.65 14.89 -6.69
C ARG A 221 -22.60 14.79 -7.89
N LEU A 222 -22.37 13.86 -8.80
CA LEU A 222 -23.27 13.57 -9.93
C LEU A 222 -24.65 13.15 -9.43
N HIS A 223 -24.73 12.26 -8.44
CA HIS A 223 -25.99 11.81 -7.85
C HIS A 223 -26.79 12.95 -7.21
N LYS A 224 -26.11 13.94 -6.63
CA LYS A 224 -26.77 15.15 -6.14
C LYS A 224 -27.42 15.93 -7.28
N VAL A 225 -26.70 16.13 -8.38
CA VAL A 225 -27.21 16.78 -9.59
C VAL A 225 -28.38 16.00 -10.21
N CYS A 226 -28.28 14.66 -10.25
CA CYS A 226 -29.36 13.80 -10.70
C CYS A 226 -30.63 13.97 -9.85
N LYS A 227 -30.51 14.14 -8.52
CA LYS A 227 -31.67 14.45 -7.67
C LYS A 227 -32.26 15.81 -7.99
N ASP A 228 -31.42 16.83 -8.15
CA ASP A 228 -31.85 18.21 -8.43
C ASP A 228 -32.61 18.30 -9.77
N PHE A 229 -32.20 17.52 -10.77
CA PHE A 229 -32.88 17.45 -12.09
C PHE A 229 -33.91 16.33 -12.21
N ARG A 230 -34.21 15.60 -11.12
CA ARG A 230 -35.16 14.47 -11.10
C ARG A 230 -34.77 13.33 -12.06
N TRP A 231 -33.48 13.14 -12.31
CA TRP A 231 -32.89 11.99 -13.01
C TRP A 231 -32.61 10.83 -12.05
N VAL A 232 -33.62 10.51 -11.24
CA VAL A 232 -33.56 9.46 -10.23
C VAL A 232 -34.93 8.82 -10.11
N THR A 233 -34.96 7.50 -10.04
CA THR A 233 -36.14 6.74 -9.66
C THR A 233 -35.91 6.13 -8.28
N TYR A 234 -36.98 5.90 -7.52
CA TYR A 234 -36.89 5.27 -6.21
C TYR A 234 -37.53 3.90 -6.31
N THR A 235 -36.74 2.87 -6.06
CA THR A 235 -37.20 1.49 -5.97
C THR A 235 -37.15 1.04 -4.53
N ASN A 236 -38.22 0.42 -4.03
CA ASN A 236 -38.20 -0.10 -2.67
C ASN A 236 -37.25 -1.30 -2.58
N ASN A 237 -36.34 -1.26 -1.60
CA ASN A 237 -35.55 -2.42 -1.26
C ASN A 237 -36.48 -3.55 -0.84
N GLN A 238 -36.40 -4.69 -1.52
CA GLN A 238 -37.28 -5.83 -1.23
C GLN A 238 -37.03 -6.44 0.17
N VAL A 239 -35.87 -6.17 0.78
CA VAL A 239 -35.49 -6.68 2.10
C VAL A 239 -35.82 -5.70 3.22
N THR A 240 -35.46 -4.42 3.05
CA THR A 240 -35.62 -3.41 4.12
C THR A 240 -36.88 -2.57 3.97
N GLY A 241 -37.56 -2.59 2.81
CA GLY A 241 -38.70 -1.73 2.50
C GLY A 241 -38.32 -0.25 2.28
N GLU A 242 -37.06 0.12 2.46
CA GLU A 242 -36.60 1.50 2.31
C GLU A 242 -36.44 1.87 0.82
N PRO A 243 -36.78 3.12 0.44
CA PRO A 243 -36.62 3.59 -0.93
C PRO A 243 -35.13 3.73 -1.28
N VAL A 244 -34.66 2.94 -2.24
CA VAL A 244 -33.30 3.01 -2.78
C VAL A 244 -33.33 3.83 -4.07
N PRO A 245 -32.51 4.90 -4.16
CA PRO A 245 -32.42 5.69 -5.38
C PRO A 245 -31.65 4.91 -6.47
N SER A 246 -32.22 4.87 -7.67
CA SER A 246 -31.59 4.43 -8.91
C SER A 246 -31.38 5.65 -9.80
N TYR A 247 -30.12 6.04 -9.99
CA TYR A 247 -29.75 7.23 -10.76
C TYR A 247 -29.68 6.90 -12.25
N TRP A 248 -30.05 7.87 -13.09
CA TRP A 248 -30.00 7.67 -14.54
C TRP A 248 -28.59 7.83 -15.13
N LEU A 249 -27.67 8.42 -14.37
CA LEU A 249 -26.27 8.60 -14.73
C LEU A 249 -25.38 8.09 -13.60
N ASP A 250 -24.31 7.41 -13.96
CA ASP A 250 -23.28 6.92 -13.05
C ASP A 250 -21.88 7.09 -13.67
N VAL A 251 -20.91 7.56 -12.91
CA VAL A 251 -19.51 7.65 -13.32
C VAL A 251 -18.89 6.27 -13.19
N VAL A 252 -18.50 5.71 -14.33
CA VAL A 252 -17.89 4.37 -14.42
C VAL A 252 -16.42 4.43 -14.02
N ARG A 253 -15.70 5.45 -14.50
CA ARG A 253 -14.28 5.65 -14.21
C ARG A 253 -13.84 7.09 -14.47
N ILE A 254 -12.68 7.43 -13.94
CA ILE A 254 -11.98 8.68 -14.19
C ILE A 254 -10.66 8.32 -14.84
N GLU A 255 -10.35 8.96 -15.97
CA GLU A 255 -9.09 8.81 -16.69
C GLU A 255 -8.25 10.07 -16.42
N PRO A 256 -7.08 9.94 -15.76
CA PRO A 256 -6.19 11.07 -15.57
C PRO A 256 -5.62 11.51 -16.92
N LEU A 257 -5.58 12.82 -17.15
CA LEU A 257 -4.94 13.44 -18.30
C LEU A 257 -3.71 14.23 -17.85
N GLY A 258 -2.94 14.76 -18.81
CA GLY A 258 -1.80 15.62 -18.52
C GLY A 258 -2.19 16.86 -17.69
N GLU A 259 -1.22 17.43 -16.97
CA GLU A 259 -1.36 18.69 -16.22
C GLU A 259 -2.44 18.73 -15.12
N GLY A 260 -2.94 17.56 -14.68
CA GLY A 260 -3.98 17.47 -13.64
C GLY A 260 -5.41 17.61 -14.17
N ASP A 261 -5.58 17.53 -15.49
CA ASP A 261 -6.89 17.40 -16.12
C ASP A 261 -7.44 15.98 -15.95
N ALA A 262 -8.73 15.81 -16.17
CA ALA A 262 -9.36 14.50 -16.08
C ALA A 262 -10.43 14.31 -17.15
N ARG A 263 -10.61 13.07 -17.58
CA ARG A 263 -11.77 12.65 -18.36
C ARG A 263 -12.68 11.79 -17.48
N ILE A 264 -13.93 12.22 -17.36
CA ILE A 264 -14.95 11.55 -16.58
C ILE A 264 -15.79 10.71 -17.54
N VAL A 265 -15.83 9.40 -17.30
CA VAL A 265 -16.57 8.45 -18.12
C VAL A 265 -17.87 8.09 -17.43
N ILE A 266 -18.99 8.36 -18.08
CA ILE A 266 -20.34 8.29 -17.52
C ILE A 266 -21.16 7.28 -18.31
N ALA A 267 -21.81 6.36 -17.59
CA ALA A 267 -22.85 5.50 -18.12
C ALA A 267 -24.21 6.16 -17.96
N ALA A 268 -24.98 6.18 -19.04
CA ALA A 268 -26.38 6.57 -19.02
C ALA A 268 -27.27 5.33 -18.95
N ALA A 269 -28.01 5.17 -17.86
CA ALA A 269 -28.97 4.10 -17.66
C ALA A 269 -30.34 4.41 -18.28
N HIS A 270 -30.61 5.67 -18.64
CA HIS A 270 -31.89 6.10 -19.20
C HIS A 270 -31.71 6.79 -20.56
N ALA A 271 -32.49 6.38 -21.56
CA ALA A 271 -32.35 6.83 -22.95
C ALA A 271 -32.61 8.34 -23.17
N SER A 272 -33.33 9.00 -22.24
CA SER A 272 -33.59 10.43 -22.33
C SER A 272 -32.39 11.30 -21.95
N VAL A 273 -31.34 10.72 -21.37
CA VAL A 273 -30.14 11.47 -20.96
C VAL A 273 -28.99 11.08 -21.88
N GLY A 274 -28.87 11.83 -22.96
CA GLY A 274 -27.78 11.72 -23.93
C GLY A 274 -26.83 12.92 -23.86
N GLU A 275 -25.97 13.02 -24.88
CA GLU A 275 -24.97 14.07 -25.03
C GLU A 275 -25.54 15.48 -24.92
N GLU A 276 -26.61 15.78 -25.66
CA GLU A 276 -27.24 17.11 -25.69
C GLU A 276 -27.79 17.51 -24.32
N GLU A 277 -28.46 16.58 -23.63
CA GLU A 277 -29.11 16.88 -22.36
C GLU A 277 -28.06 17.06 -21.25
N LEU A 278 -27.01 16.23 -21.25
CA LEU A 278 -25.89 16.40 -20.34
C LEU A 278 -25.16 17.73 -20.58
N THR A 279 -24.96 18.11 -21.85
CA THR A 279 -24.33 19.39 -22.23
C THR A 279 -25.13 20.58 -21.69
N LYS A 280 -26.46 20.59 -21.83
CA LYS A 280 -27.33 21.65 -21.29
C LYS A 280 -27.23 21.81 -19.78
N LYS A 281 -26.94 20.73 -19.04
CA LYS A 281 -26.84 20.73 -17.57
C LYS A 281 -25.40 20.76 -17.06
N LEU A 282 -24.41 20.85 -17.94
CA LEU A 282 -23.01 20.71 -17.59
C LEU A 282 -22.52 21.79 -16.62
N ALA A 283 -22.99 23.03 -16.73
CA ALA A 283 -22.59 24.09 -15.79
C ALA A 283 -22.95 23.74 -14.33
N ALA A 284 -24.10 23.11 -14.08
CA ALA A 284 -24.48 22.65 -12.76
C ALA A 284 -23.64 21.45 -12.29
N LEU A 285 -23.21 20.61 -13.24
CA LEU A 285 -22.37 19.46 -12.98
C LEU A 285 -20.92 19.84 -12.66
N LEU A 286 -20.32 20.75 -13.43
CA LEU A 286 -19.04 21.40 -13.12
C LEU A 286 -19.09 22.07 -11.74
N LYS A 287 -20.23 22.70 -11.42
CA LYS A 287 -20.52 23.24 -10.09
C LYS A 287 -20.46 22.22 -8.97
N ALA A 288 -21.14 21.09 -9.15
CA ALA A 288 -21.09 20.02 -8.18
C ALA A 288 -19.67 19.44 -8.06
N TRP A 289 -18.96 19.30 -9.18
CA TRP A 289 -17.60 18.77 -9.25
C TRP A 289 -16.51 19.74 -8.79
N LYS A 290 -16.82 21.01 -8.52
CA LYS A 290 -15.81 22.02 -8.15
C LYS A 290 -14.71 22.15 -9.22
N VAL A 291 -15.12 21.98 -10.48
CA VAL A 291 -14.26 22.11 -11.65
C VAL A 291 -14.63 23.40 -12.36
N ARG A 292 -13.64 24.14 -12.84
CA ARG A 292 -13.83 25.43 -13.51
C ARG A 292 -14.44 25.29 -14.91
N ALA A 293 -13.90 24.39 -15.73
CA ALA A 293 -14.30 24.29 -17.14
C ALA A 293 -14.33 22.84 -17.65
N ALA A 294 -15.12 22.64 -18.71
CA ALA A 294 -15.02 21.47 -19.57
C ALA A 294 -14.38 21.85 -20.91
N MET A 295 -13.44 21.02 -21.38
CA MET A 295 -12.74 21.23 -22.64
C MET A 295 -13.56 20.70 -23.82
N PRO A 296 -13.50 21.33 -25.00
CA PRO A 296 -14.02 20.77 -26.24
C PRO A 296 -13.32 19.43 -26.62
N PRO A 297 -14.06 18.44 -27.17
CA PRO A 297 -15.51 18.36 -27.23
C PRO A 297 -16.14 18.17 -25.84
N ILE A 298 -17.14 18.99 -25.55
CA ILE A 298 -17.71 19.21 -24.21
C ILE A 298 -18.26 17.92 -23.57
N VAL A 299 -19.09 17.20 -24.34
CA VAL A 299 -19.53 15.84 -24.02
C VAL A 299 -19.36 15.04 -25.30
N GLN A 300 -18.65 13.91 -25.22
CA GLN A 300 -18.46 13.03 -26.37
C GLN A 300 -19.05 11.66 -26.07
N ARG A 301 -19.91 11.16 -26.97
CA ARG A 301 -20.36 9.77 -26.88
C ARG A 301 -19.36 8.84 -27.57
N ASP A 302 -18.85 7.85 -26.84
CA ASP A 302 -18.13 6.73 -27.44
C ASP A 302 -19.13 5.82 -28.15
N HIS A 303 -19.05 5.77 -29.48
CA HIS A 303 -19.96 4.99 -30.32
C HIS A 303 -19.83 3.48 -30.11
N SER A 304 -18.67 3.01 -29.62
CA SER A 304 -18.42 1.58 -29.41
C SER A 304 -19.01 1.06 -28.10
N SER A 305 -18.91 1.85 -27.03
CA SER A 305 -19.37 1.48 -25.68
C SER A 305 -20.69 2.14 -25.27
N GLY A 306 -21.11 3.19 -25.98
CA GLY A 306 -22.27 4.01 -25.64
C GLY A 306 -22.04 4.94 -24.44
N LEU A 307 -20.84 4.98 -23.86
CA LEU A 307 -20.49 5.81 -22.72
C LEU A 307 -20.32 7.29 -23.11
N LEU A 308 -20.58 8.18 -22.17
CA LEU A 308 -20.42 9.62 -22.33
C LEU A 308 -19.11 10.06 -21.65
N HIS A 309 -18.30 10.84 -22.35
CA HIS A 309 -17.03 11.34 -21.87
C HIS A 309 -17.11 12.86 -21.68
N VAL A 310 -16.66 13.33 -20.52
CA VAL A 310 -16.56 14.77 -20.22
C VAL A 310 -15.12 15.06 -19.82
N THR A 311 -14.43 15.90 -20.60
CA THR A 311 -13.06 16.32 -20.30
C THR A 311 -13.10 17.59 -19.46
N VAL A 312 -12.47 17.57 -18.28
CA VAL A 312 -12.55 18.63 -17.28
C VAL A 312 -11.18 19.20 -16.94
N THR A 313 -11.13 20.52 -16.73
CA THR A 313 -9.90 21.25 -16.40
C THR A 313 -10.12 22.35 -15.36
N ASN A 314 -9.09 22.61 -14.55
CA ASN A 314 -8.96 23.78 -13.68
C ASN A 314 -7.86 24.75 -14.16
N ASN A 315 -7.19 24.44 -15.27
CA ASN A 315 -6.14 25.28 -15.82
C ASN A 315 -6.76 26.56 -16.41
N SER A 316 -6.26 27.72 -15.96
CA SER A 316 -6.76 29.04 -16.36
C SER A 316 -6.50 29.34 -17.83
N ALA A 317 -5.36 28.87 -18.36
CA ALA A 317 -4.93 29.13 -19.73
C ALA A 317 -5.75 28.31 -20.74
N ALA A 318 -5.97 27.03 -20.46
CA ALA A 318 -6.81 26.15 -21.29
C ALA A 318 -8.27 26.63 -21.35
N ALA A 319 -8.78 27.19 -20.25
CA ALA A 319 -10.14 27.75 -20.20
C ALA A 319 -10.32 29.09 -20.94
N SER A 320 -9.23 29.77 -21.33
CA SER A 320 -9.27 31.11 -21.95
C SER A 320 -8.77 31.16 -23.40
N GLN A 321 -8.07 30.12 -23.88
CA GLN A 321 -7.72 29.99 -25.31
C GLN A 321 -8.91 29.59 -26.19
N ASP A 322 -9.94 28.94 -25.63
CA ASP A 322 -11.05 28.35 -26.38
C ASP A 322 -12.39 29.11 -26.22
N ASP A 323 -12.37 30.36 -25.75
CA ASP A 323 -13.56 31.24 -25.73
C ASP A 323 -14.10 31.53 -27.15
N GLU A 324 -13.32 31.24 -28.20
CA GLU A 324 -13.78 31.30 -29.60
C GLU A 324 -14.43 30.00 -30.12
N ASP A 325 -14.24 28.84 -29.45
CA ASP A 325 -14.67 27.51 -29.95
C ASP A 325 -15.60 26.70 -29.01
N GLY A 326 -16.08 27.29 -27.90
CA GLY A 326 -17.26 26.78 -27.18
C GLY A 326 -17.02 26.02 -25.87
N ALA A 327 -15.96 26.32 -25.12
CA ALA A 327 -15.78 25.78 -23.76
C ALA A 327 -16.92 26.20 -22.81
N VAL A 328 -17.35 25.30 -21.91
CA VAL A 328 -18.32 25.63 -20.85
C VAL A 328 -17.57 25.98 -19.57
N VAL A 329 -17.64 27.24 -19.16
CA VAL A 329 -17.02 27.75 -17.93
C VAL A 329 -18.09 28.05 -16.89
N TRP A 330 -17.90 27.56 -15.67
CA TRP A 330 -18.70 27.97 -14.52
C TRP A 330 -17.96 29.07 -13.74
N LYS A 331 -18.57 30.25 -13.66
CA LYS A 331 -18.12 31.38 -12.83
C LYS A 331 -18.57 31.26 -11.38
#